data_AF-A0A520THT3-F1
#
_entry.id   AF-A0A520THT3-F1
#
_cell.length_a   1.000
_cell.length_b   1.000
_cell.length_c   1.000
_cell.angle_alpha   90.00
_cell.angle_beta   90.00
_cell.angle_gamma   90.00
#
_symmetry.space_group_name_H-M   'P 1'
#
loop_
_entity.id
_entity.type
_entity.pdbx_description
1 polymer ?
#
loop_
_entity_poly.entity_id
_entity_poly.type
_entity_poly.pdbx_seq_one_letter_code
_entity_poly.pdbx_strand_id
1 'polypeptide(L)'
;MAMPKVLKVHGLDLSYFTGKLEAYLRGKQIPYELIEMDTGDFKRCGKATGVAQMPQVEWLDGQWLSDTTLIIEFLETLKPETSVLPEHPALCFIAQLLEDFGDEWLWRPALYYRWAHAQDARLMSHRLAVGMMRDVPLPFFMRRWAILNRQRLHFLWLDGVRKSTAKRVEAHYLETLDALEAVLKTQAFILGQRPTLADYGLYGSMFRHFFCDPTPARIMRTRAPAVHEWVARLWNTKLADYNNTPFAGQWPSELTPLLNVVCAEFLPYMQANELAIEQGARQFEFNSQGVVFKLPTQRYRAWRYQRLRMRYQALTHSSQQEISTCFPELGTALSKPVTCPIEARIKGLPISTPTTMTSRTW
;
A
#
# COMPACT_ATOMS: atom_id res chain seq x y z
N MET A 1 -20.82 -17.01 0.35
CA MET A 1 -19.99 -17.88 -0.51
C MET A 1 -19.12 -18.75 0.37
N ALA A 2 -18.88 -20.01 0.02
CA ALA A 2 -17.89 -20.82 0.72
C ALA A 2 -16.48 -20.27 0.43
N MET A 3 -15.62 -20.21 1.45
CA MET A 3 -14.21 -19.84 1.30
C MET A 3 -13.36 -21.11 1.13
N PRO A 4 -12.30 -21.10 0.30
CA PRO A 4 -11.36 -22.22 0.26
C PRO A 4 -10.79 -22.51 1.65
N LYS A 5 -10.52 -23.80 1.94
CA LYS A 5 -9.92 -24.21 3.23
C LYS A 5 -8.55 -23.59 3.45
N VAL A 6 -7.77 -23.44 2.38
CA VAL A 6 -6.45 -22.77 2.36
C VAL A 6 -6.38 -21.95 1.08
N LEU A 7 -6.07 -20.66 1.21
CA LEU A 7 -5.84 -19.77 0.06
C LEU A 7 -4.42 -19.98 -0.49
N LYS A 8 -4.28 -20.11 -1.79
CA LYS A 8 -2.95 -20.11 -2.42
C LYS A 8 -2.61 -18.70 -2.87
N VAL A 9 -1.65 -18.08 -2.20
CA VAL A 9 -1.19 -16.72 -2.47
C VAL A 9 0.07 -16.81 -3.30
N HIS A 10 -0.03 -16.49 -4.59
CA HIS A 10 1.13 -16.37 -5.47
C HIS A 10 1.75 -14.98 -5.28
N GLY A 11 3.02 -14.92 -4.92
CA GLY A 11 3.71 -13.65 -4.67
C GLY A 11 5.20 -13.83 -4.45
N LEU A 12 5.83 -12.82 -3.86
CA LEU A 12 7.22 -12.88 -3.41
C LEU A 12 7.30 -12.47 -1.95
N ASP A 13 8.08 -13.18 -1.13
CA ASP A 13 8.28 -12.83 0.28
C ASP A 13 8.87 -11.43 0.47
N LEU A 14 9.60 -10.89 -0.50
CA LEU A 14 10.20 -9.57 -0.46
C LEU A 14 9.29 -8.46 -1.03
N SER A 15 8.08 -8.82 -1.47
CA SER A 15 7.11 -7.90 -2.05
C SER A 15 6.34 -7.13 -0.99
N TYR A 16 6.25 -5.82 -1.21
CA TYR A 16 5.43 -4.87 -0.47
C TYR A 16 4.01 -5.40 -0.20
N PHE A 17 3.27 -5.68 -1.28
CA PHE A 17 1.85 -6.03 -1.22
C PHE A 17 1.65 -7.48 -0.76
N THR A 18 2.59 -8.38 -1.05
CA THR A 18 2.51 -9.75 -0.54
C THR A 18 2.61 -9.75 0.98
N GLY A 19 3.57 -9.02 1.55
CA GLY A 19 3.70 -8.89 3.01
C GLY A 19 2.48 -8.25 3.68
N LYS A 20 1.87 -7.25 3.06
CA LYS A 20 0.59 -6.66 3.51
C LYS A 20 -0.53 -7.70 3.58
N LEU A 21 -0.75 -8.43 2.49
CA LEU A 21 -1.80 -9.44 2.43
C LEU A 21 -1.56 -10.57 3.43
N GLU A 22 -0.33 -11.06 3.52
CA GLU A 22 0.04 -12.10 4.49
C GLU A 22 -0.26 -11.64 5.93
N ALA A 23 0.11 -10.41 6.31
CA ALA A 23 -0.18 -9.89 7.64
C ALA A 23 -1.68 -9.88 7.95
N TYR A 24 -2.50 -9.42 7.00
CA TYR A 24 -3.96 -9.45 7.13
C TYR A 24 -4.51 -10.87 7.29
N LEU A 25 -4.08 -11.82 6.43
CA LEU A 25 -4.52 -13.21 6.50
C LEU A 25 -4.13 -13.87 7.81
N ARG A 26 -2.91 -13.61 8.30
CA ARG A 26 -2.42 -14.10 9.61
C ARG A 26 -3.22 -13.52 10.76
N GLY A 27 -3.43 -12.20 10.76
CA GLY A 27 -4.20 -11.49 11.77
C GLY A 27 -5.63 -12.02 11.88
N LYS A 28 -6.29 -12.25 10.73
CA LYS A 28 -7.64 -12.84 10.69
C LYS A 28 -7.69 -14.36 10.79
N GLN A 29 -6.54 -15.02 10.95
CA GLN A 29 -6.41 -16.48 10.96
C GLN A 29 -7.09 -17.15 9.74
N ILE A 30 -6.98 -16.52 8.57
CA ILE A 30 -7.38 -17.12 7.29
C ILE A 30 -6.22 -17.99 6.80
N PRO A 31 -6.40 -19.32 6.70
CA PRO A 31 -5.30 -20.19 6.29
C PRO A 31 -4.87 -19.90 4.87
N TYR A 32 -3.56 -19.80 4.65
CA TYR A 32 -2.99 -19.59 3.33
C TYR A 32 -1.65 -20.30 3.17
N GLU A 33 -1.28 -20.55 1.92
CA GLU A 33 0.02 -21.02 1.48
C GLU A 33 0.64 -19.99 0.54
N LEU A 34 1.85 -19.54 0.84
CA LEU A 34 2.61 -18.67 -0.06
C LEU A 34 3.29 -19.53 -1.14
N ILE A 35 2.97 -19.25 -2.40
CA ILE A 35 3.61 -19.82 -3.58
C ILE A 35 4.56 -18.78 -4.15
N GLU A 36 5.86 -18.97 -3.90
CA GLU A 36 6.94 -18.09 -4.38
C GLU A 36 7.04 -18.12 -5.91
N MET A 37 6.68 -17.00 -6.54
CA MET A 37 6.67 -16.86 -7.98
C MET A 37 8.08 -16.83 -8.59
N ASP A 38 8.23 -17.46 -9.74
CA ASP A 38 9.27 -17.11 -10.72
C ASP A 38 8.72 -16.31 -11.91
N THR A 39 9.53 -16.16 -12.96
CA THR A 39 9.19 -15.32 -14.12
C THR A 39 8.07 -15.98 -14.94
N GLY A 40 8.06 -17.31 -15.02
CA GLY A 40 7.00 -18.11 -15.64
C GLY A 40 5.71 -18.01 -14.85
N ASP A 41 5.76 -18.17 -13.52
CA ASP A 41 4.60 -18.02 -12.63
C ASP A 41 3.98 -16.63 -12.75
N PHE A 42 4.79 -15.57 -12.67
CA PHE A 42 4.32 -14.18 -12.79
C PHE A 42 3.57 -13.94 -14.11
N LYS A 43 4.06 -14.51 -15.22
CA LYS A 43 3.38 -14.45 -16.52
C LYS A 43 2.08 -15.25 -16.54
N ARG A 44 2.06 -16.46 -15.95
CA ARG A 44 0.86 -17.30 -15.87
C ARG A 44 -0.24 -16.63 -15.06
N CYS A 45 0.09 -16.16 -13.87
CA CYS A 45 -0.81 -15.43 -12.99
C CYS A 45 -1.33 -14.15 -13.68
N GLY A 46 -0.44 -13.35 -14.30
CA GLY A 46 -0.87 -12.17 -15.07
C GLY A 46 -1.86 -12.48 -16.21
N LYS A 47 -1.76 -13.64 -16.86
CA LYS A 47 -2.76 -14.09 -17.86
C LYS A 47 -4.10 -14.47 -17.21
N ALA A 48 -4.08 -15.08 -16.03
CA ALA A 48 -5.28 -15.52 -15.33
C ALA A 48 -6.11 -14.34 -14.78
N THR A 49 -5.44 -13.30 -14.27
CA THR A 49 -6.11 -12.13 -13.69
C THR A 49 -6.32 -10.98 -14.69
N GLY A 50 -5.58 -10.99 -15.81
CA GLY A 50 -5.53 -9.86 -16.75
C GLY A 50 -4.60 -8.73 -16.30
N VAL A 51 -3.90 -8.90 -15.17
CA VAL A 51 -3.05 -7.88 -14.56
C VAL A 51 -1.72 -8.49 -14.10
N ALA A 52 -0.60 -7.98 -14.64
CA ALA A 52 0.75 -8.40 -14.24
C ALA A 52 1.19 -7.69 -12.95
N GLN A 53 0.55 -8.02 -11.83
CA GLN A 53 0.87 -7.53 -10.49
C GLN A 53 0.87 -8.70 -9.49
N MET A 54 1.47 -8.51 -8.33
CA MET A 54 1.50 -9.49 -7.24
C MET A 54 1.07 -8.81 -5.94
N PRO A 55 0.51 -9.55 -4.96
CA PRO A 55 0.15 -10.96 -5.00
C PRO A 55 -1.11 -11.25 -5.85
N GLN A 56 -1.30 -12.52 -6.22
CA GLN A 56 -2.53 -13.04 -6.83
C GLN A 56 -2.98 -14.29 -6.08
N VAL A 57 -4.27 -14.44 -5.84
CA VAL A 57 -4.81 -15.53 -4.99
C VAL A 57 -5.69 -16.44 -5.82
N GLU A 58 -5.42 -17.74 -5.81
CA GLU A 58 -6.36 -18.72 -6.37
C GLU A 58 -7.64 -18.74 -5.52
N TRP A 59 -8.79 -18.68 -6.19
CA TRP A 59 -10.10 -18.82 -5.57
C TRP A 59 -10.79 -20.11 -6.07
N LEU A 60 -12.06 -20.30 -5.70
CA LEU A 60 -12.85 -21.45 -6.12
C LEU A 60 -13.08 -21.48 -7.63
N ASP A 61 -13.31 -22.68 -8.17
CA ASP A 61 -13.74 -22.90 -9.56
C ASP A 61 -12.87 -22.22 -10.64
N GLY A 62 -11.56 -22.13 -10.38
CA GLY A 62 -10.59 -21.51 -11.30
C GLY A 62 -10.64 -19.97 -11.31
N GLN A 63 -11.39 -19.35 -10.41
CA GLN A 63 -11.44 -17.91 -10.24
C GLN A 63 -10.19 -17.39 -9.51
N TRP A 64 -9.96 -16.09 -9.59
CA TRP A 64 -8.79 -15.44 -8.99
C TRP A 64 -9.14 -14.18 -8.23
N LEU A 65 -8.32 -13.83 -7.23
CA LEU A 65 -8.31 -12.53 -6.61
C LEU A 65 -6.98 -11.82 -6.93
N SER A 66 -7.04 -10.51 -7.12
CA SER A 66 -5.88 -9.64 -7.37
C SER A 66 -6.17 -8.26 -6.78
N ASP A 67 -5.13 -7.46 -6.60
CA ASP A 67 -5.16 -6.16 -5.91
C ASP A 67 -5.46 -6.31 -4.41
N THR A 68 -4.48 -6.01 -3.55
CA THR A 68 -4.59 -6.30 -2.11
C THR A 68 -5.68 -5.52 -1.43
N THR A 69 -5.98 -4.31 -1.90
CA THR A 69 -7.07 -3.53 -1.34
C THR A 69 -8.40 -4.17 -1.68
N LEU A 70 -8.61 -4.53 -2.95
CA LEU A 70 -9.82 -5.23 -3.37
C LEU A 70 -9.96 -6.61 -2.72
N ILE A 71 -8.86 -7.36 -2.57
CA ILE A 71 -8.82 -8.65 -1.87
C ILE A 71 -9.29 -8.49 -0.43
N ILE A 72 -8.72 -7.53 0.31
CA ILE A 72 -9.09 -7.30 1.71
C ILE A 72 -10.56 -6.88 1.80
N GLU A 73 -11.01 -5.93 0.97
CA GLU A 73 -12.42 -5.53 0.92
C GLU A 73 -13.36 -6.71 0.68
N PHE A 74 -13.04 -7.58 -0.28
CA PHE A 74 -13.82 -8.78 -0.58
C PHE A 74 -13.85 -9.75 0.61
N LEU A 75 -12.70 -10.03 1.23
CA LEU A 75 -12.61 -10.94 2.38
C LEU A 75 -13.33 -10.39 3.63
N GLU A 76 -13.33 -9.07 3.83
CA GLU A 76 -14.09 -8.42 4.90
C GLU A 76 -15.60 -8.64 4.74
N THR A 77 -16.14 -8.68 3.49
CA THR A 77 -17.56 -9.00 3.27
C THR A 77 -17.93 -10.43 3.64
N LEU A 78 -16.97 -11.35 3.59
CA LEU A 78 -17.18 -12.77 3.92
C LEU A 78 -17.02 -13.06 5.41
N LYS A 79 -16.38 -12.16 6.17
CA LYS A 79 -16.08 -12.31 7.60
C LYS A 79 -16.39 -11.04 8.40
N PRO A 80 -17.64 -10.55 8.38
CA PRO A 80 -18.02 -9.30 9.06
C PRO A 80 -17.87 -9.37 10.58
N GLU A 81 -17.95 -10.56 11.18
CA GLU A 81 -17.87 -10.79 12.62
C GLU A 81 -16.48 -10.53 13.21
N THR A 82 -15.44 -10.48 12.37
CA THR A 82 -14.04 -10.27 12.76
C THR A 82 -13.43 -9.09 12.01
N SER A 83 -14.25 -8.08 11.70
CA SER A 83 -13.88 -6.92 10.91
C SER A 83 -12.62 -6.21 11.43
N VAL A 84 -11.82 -5.68 10.51
CA VAL A 84 -10.69 -4.76 10.79
C VAL A 84 -11.05 -3.31 10.44
N LEU A 85 -12.29 -3.07 10.01
CA LEU A 85 -12.84 -1.74 9.80
C LEU A 85 -13.49 -1.23 11.09
N PRO A 86 -13.08 -0.04 11.60
CA PRO A 86 -13.73 0.59 12.73
C PRO A 86 -15.25 0.77 12.54
N GLU A 87 -16.00 0.65 13.63
CA GLU A 87 -17.45 0.88 13.64
C GLU A 87 -17.79 2.36 13.50
N HIS A 88 -16.98 3.25 14.10
CA HIS A 88 -17.17 4.69 14.01
C HIS A 88 -16.92 5.18 12.57
N PRO A 89 -17.90 5.79 11.87
CA PRO A 89 -17.78 6.09 10.44
C PRO A 89 -16.59 6.98 10.07
N ALA A 90 -16.28 7.98 10.90
CA ALA A 90 -15.11 8.84 10.66
C ALA A 90 -13.80 8.07 10.76
N LEU A 91 -13.66 7.17 11.76
CA LEU A 91 -12.45 6.36 11.92
C LEU A 91 -12.34 5.27 10.85
N CYS A 92 -13.47 4.73 10.39
CA CYS A 92 -13.51 3.82 9.25
C CYS A 92 -12.97 4.49 7.99
N PHE A 93 -13.41 5.72 7.71
CA PHE A 93 -12.89 6.51 6.61
C PHE A 93 -11.38 6.78 6.76
N ILE A 94 -10.93 7.16 7.96
CA ILE A 94 -9.49 7.39 8.22
C ILE A 94 -8.67 6.13 8.04
N ALA A 95 -9.18 4.96 8.43
CA ALA A 95 -8.49 3.69 8.18
C ALA A 95 -8.32 3.42 6.68
N GLN A 96 -9.32 3.75 5.87
CA GLN A 96 -9.26 3.64 4.40
C GLN A 96 -8.31 4.68 3.79
N LEU A 97 -8.30 5.91 4.30
CA LEU A 97 -7.37 6.96 3.87
C LEU A 97 -5.90 6.57 4.15
N LEU A 98 -5.63 6.07 5.35
CA LEU A 98 -4.28 5.63 5.74
C LEU A 98 -3.84 4.39 4.97
N GLU A 99 -4.78 3.55 4.54
CA GLU A 99 -4.49 2.44 3.65
C GLU A 99 -4.06 2.90 2.26
N ASP A 100 -4.77 3.84 1.65
CA ASP A 100 -4.38 4.44 0.37
C ASP A 100 -3.08 5.25 0.47
N PHE A 101 -2.87 5.95 1.59
CA PHE A 101 -1.60 6.62 1.86
C PHE A 101 -0.43 5.63 1.90
N GLY A 102 -0.63 4.51 2.61
CA GLY A 102 0.32 3.40 2.62
C GLY A 102 0.60 2.90 1.21
N ASP A 103 -0.42 2.46 0.49
CA ASP A 103 -0.25 1.77 -0.79
C ASP A 103 0.25 2.67 -1.92
N GLU A 104 -0.25 3.90 -2.00
CA GLU A 104 -0.01 4.76 -3.17
C GLU A 104 1.12 5.77 -2.98
N TRP A 105 1.45 6.12 -1.74
CA TRP A 105 2.47 7.12 -1.47
C TRP A 105 3.75 6.55 -0.88
N LEU A 106 3.66 5.76 0.21
CA LEU A 106 4.84 5.18 0.86
C LEU A 106 5.61 4.17 0.00
N TRP A 107 5.02 3.71 -1.10
CA TRP A 107 5.70 2.95 -2.14
C TRP A 107 6.97 3.66 -2.68
N ARG A 108 6.92 4.98 -2.89
CA ARG A 108 8.05 5.76 -3.43
C ARG A 108 9.27 5.76 -2.50
N PRO A 109 9.18 6.20 -1.24
CA PRO A 109 10.31 6.13 -0.32
C PRO A 109 10.77 4.68 -0.07
N ALA A 110 9.85 3.71 0.01
CA ALA A 110 10.22 2.31 0.21
C ALA A 110 11.10 1.76 -0.92
N LEU A 111 10.83 2.14 -2.17
CA LEU A 111 11.66 1.76 -3.32
C LEU A 111 12.91 2.61 -3.47
N TYR A 112 12.85 3.89 -3.10
CA TYR A 112 14.03 4.74 -3.05
C TYR A 112 15.10 4.11 -2.15
N TYR A 113 14.75 3.80 -0.90
CA TYR A 113 15.69 3.20 0.05
C TYR A 113 16.25 1.87 -0.46
N ARG A 114 15.40 1.04 -1.08
CA ARG A 114 15.80 -0.25 -1.65
C ARG A 114 16.80 -0.15 -2.81
N TRP A 115 16.59 0.77 -3.74
CA TRP A 115 17.29 0.77 -5.04
C TRP A 115 18.37 1.84 -5.18
N ALA A 116 18.27 2.94 -4.44
CA ALA A 116 19.23 4.03 -4.43
C ALA A 116 20.47 3.70 -3.57
N HIS A 117 20.28 2.98 -2.47
CA HIS A 117 21.38 2.61 -1.57
C HIS A 117 22.07 1.32 -2.05
N ALA A 118 23.40 1.35 -2.12
CA ALA A 118 24.18 0.29 -2.78
C ALA A 118 24.08 -1.07 -2.07
N GLN A 119 24.06 -1.07 -0.73
CA GLN A 119 23.96 -2.30 0.07
C GLN A 119 22.60 -2.97 -0.12
N ASP A 120 21.53 -2.20 0.00
CA ASP A 120 20.14 -2.65 -0.17
C ASP A 120 19.91 -3.16 -1.59
N ALA A 121 20.32 -2.39 -2.60
CA ALA A 121 20.15 -2.74 -4.00
C ALA A 121 20.95 -4.01 -4.36
N ARG A 122 22.14 -4.19 -3.77
CA ARG A 122 22.95 -5.41 -3.93
C ARG A 122 22.24 -6.60 -3.30
N LEU A 123 21.70 -6.49 -2.10
CA LEU A 123 20.98 -7.58 -1.45
C LEU A 123 19.73 -7.96 -2.25
N MET A 124 18.88 -6.98 -2.59
CA MET A 124 17.59 -7.24 -3.23
C MET A 124 17.73 -7.73 -4.67
N SER A 125 18.68 -7.20 -5.45
CA SER A 125 18.96 -7.74 -6.79
C SER A 125 19.48 -9.17 -6.75
N HIS A 126 20.25 -9.55 -5.71
CA HIS A 126 20.67 -10.94 -5.51
C HIS A 126 19.45 -11.83 -5.25
N ARG A 127 18.60 -11.46 -4.27
CA ARG A 127 17.41 -12.26 -3.90
C ARG A 127 16.46 -12.46 -5.08
N LEU A 128 16.17 -11.40 -5.84
CA LEU A 128 15.34 -11.50 -7.04
C LEU A 128 15.96 -12.37 -8.13
N ALA A 129 17.28 -12.33 -8.31
CA ALA A 129 17.95 -13.17 -9.28
C ALA A 129 17.97 -14.66 -8.90
N VAL A 130 18.02 -14.97 -7.60
CA VAL A 130 17.94 -16.35 -7.07
C VAL A 130 16.51 -16.89 -7.08
N GLY A 131 15.52 -16.07 -6.68
CA GLY A 131 14.11 -16.47 -6.58
C GLY A 131 13.35 -16.21 -7.88
N MET A 132 12.91 -14.97 -8.09
CA MET A 132 12.02 -14.58 -9.19
C MET A 132 12.56 -14.91 -10.58
N MET A 133 13.86 -14.85 -10.80
CA MET A 133 14.47 -15.15 -12.11
C MET A 133 15.04 -16.57 -12.22
N ARG A 134 14.73 -17.49 -11.29
CA ARG A 134 15.32 -18.84 -11.23
C ARG A 134 15.15 -19.64 -12.52
N ASP A 135 14.04 -19.43 -13.22
CA ASP A 135 13.63 -20.08 -14.47
C ASP A 135 14.16 -19.39 -15.73
N VAL A 136 14.84 -18.23 -15.60
CA VAL A 136 15.42 -17.51 -16.72
C VAL A 136 16.77 -18.15 -17.11
N PRO A 137 16.97 -18.61 -18.36
CA PRO A 137 18.18 -19.32 -18.80
C PRO A 137 19.34 -18.35 -19.09
N LEU A 138 19.73 -17.56 -18.08
CA LEU A 138 20.85 -16.63 -18.13
C LEU A 138 21.78 -16.86 -16.92
N PRO A 139 23.10 -16.65 -17.07
CA PRO A 139 24.02 -16.66 -15.95
C PRO A 139 23.57 -15.74 -14.82
N PHE A 140 23.82 -16.14 -13.57
CA PHE A 140 23.37 -15.41 -12.36
C PHE A 140 23.72 -13.92 -12.39
N PHE A 141 24.95 -13.57 -12.76
CA PHE A 141 25.39 -12.18 -12.79
C PHE A 141 24.61 -11.34 -13.81
N MET A 142 24.20 -11.93 -14.94
CA MET A 142 23.38 -11.28 -15.96
C MET A 142 21.95 -11.05 -15.47
N ARG A 143 21.34 -12.06 -14.83
CA ARG A 143 19.99 -11.92 -14.21
C ARG A 143 19.97 -10.81 -13.18
N ARG A 144 20.95 -10.82 -12.27
CA ARG A 144 21.13 -9.80 -11.22
C ARG A 144 21.37 -8.41 -11.81
N TRP A 145 22.19 -8.29 -12.84
CA TRP A 145 22.43 -7.01 -13.52
C TRP A 145 21.14 -6.50 -14.20
N ALA A 146 20.42 -7.38 -14.91
CA ALA A 146 19.18 -7.02 -15.59
C ALA A 146 18.10 -6.53 -14.62
N ILE A 147 17.87 -7.26 -13.52
CA ILE A 147 16.88 -6.84 -12.50
C ILE A 147 17.31 -5.53 -11.84
N LEU A 148 18.58 -5.36 -11.46
CA LEU A 148 19.05 -4.14 -10.82
C LEU A 148 18.81 -2.90 -11.69
N ASN A 149 19.18 -2.96 -12.97
CA ASN A 149 19.01 -1.84 -13.89
C ASN A 149 17.54 -1.58 -14.19
N ARG A 150 16.73 -2.64 -14.38
CA ARG A 150 15.28 -2.52 -14.54
C ARG A 150 14.67 -1.78 -13.34
N GLN A 151 14.96 -2.21 -12.11
CA GLN A 151 14.35 -1.65 -10.92
C GLN A 151 14.78 -0.19 -10.70
N ARG A 152 16.05 0.15 -10.93
CA ARG A 152 16.52 1.54 -10.88
C ARG A 152 15.85 2.43 -11.92
N LEU A 153 15.67 1.93 -13.15
CA LEU A 153 14.98 2.66 -14.20
C LEU A 153 13.52 2.94 -13.82
N HIS A 154 12.77 1.92 -13.42
CA HIS A 154 11.33 2.05 -13.17
C HIS A 154 11.02 2.76 -11.86
N PHE A 155 11.73 2.42 -10.80
CA PHE A 155 11.37 2.85 -9.44
C PHE A 155 12.16 4.04 -8.92
N LEU A 156 13.22 4.46 -9.63
CA LEU A 156 13.89 5.72 -9.33
C LEU A 156 13.66 6.71 -10.46
N TRP A 157 14.16 6.42 -11.66
CA TRP A 157 14.19 7.41 -12.73
C TRP A 157 12.81 7.76 -13.27
N LEU A 158 11.98 6.76 -13.60
CA LEU A 158 10.60 6.97 -14.08
C LEU A 158 9.66 7.47 -12.97
N ASP A 159 9.96 7.21 -11.70
CA ASP A 159 9.21 7.73 -10.55
C ASP A 159 9.80 9.05 -9.99
N GLY A 160 10.50 9.80 -10.83
CA GLY A 160 10.89 11.19 -10.54
C GLY A 160 11.95 11.37 -9.47
N VAL A 161 12.65 10.31 -9.05
CA VAL A 161 13.81 10.39 -8.16
C VAL A 161 15.00 10.96 -8.94
N ARG A 162 15.39 12.18 -8.58
CA ARG A 162 16.51 12.95 -9.12
C ARG A 162 17.34 13.50 -7.97
N LYS A 163 18.50 14.08 -8.26
CA LYS A 163 19.31 14.78 -7.25
C LYS A 163 18.52 15.88 -6.51
N SER A 164 17.61 16.56 -7.20
CA SER A 164 16.75 17.61 -6.63
C SER A 164 15.64 17.09 -5.73
N THR A 165 15.17 15.85 -5.93
CA THR A 165 14.02 15.28 -5.21
C THR A 165 14.40 14.24 -4.16
N ALA A 166 15.59 13.63 -4.27
CA ALA A 166 16.04 12.54 -3.39
C ALA A 166 15.97 12.88 -1.89
N LYS A 167 16.45 14.07 -1.48
CA LYS A 167 16.40 14.51 -0.08
C LYS A 167 14.97 14.66 0.45
N ARG A 168 14.02 15.04 -0.41
CA ARG A 168 12.60 15.15 -0.04
C ARG A 168 11.98 13.77 0.16
N VAL A 169 12.33 12.81 -0.71
CA VAL A 169 11.92 11.40 -0.54
C VAL A 169 12.47 10.81 0.77
N GLU A 170 13.72 11.10 1.11
CA GLU A 170 14.32 10.69 2.39
C GLU A 170 13.60 11.32 3.58
N ALA A 171 13.40 12.63 3.55
CA ALA A 171 12.76 13.36 4.65
C ALA A 171 11.30 12.92 4.85
N HIS A 172 10.59 12.55 3.79
CA HIS A 172 9.23 12.03 3.91
C HIS A 172 9.17 10.71 4.71
N TYR A 173 10.14 9.82 4.53
CA TYR A 173 10.23 8.62 5.37
C TYR A 173 10.50 8.98 6.85
N LEU A 174 11.39 9.94 7.10
CA LEU A 174 11.71 10.38 8.47
C LEU A 174 10.51 11.03 9.17
N GLU A 175 9.78 11.90 8.47
CA GLU A 175 8.56 12.54 8.98
C GLU A 175 7.46 11.51 9.26
N THR A 176 7.31 10.52 8.38
CA THR A 176 6.38 9.40 8.60
C THR A 176 6.77 8.59 9.83
N LEU A 177 8.06 8.28 10.01
CA LEU A 177 8.54 7.58 11.20
C LEU A 177 8.27 8.38 12.48
N ASP A 178 8.54 9.70 12.49
CA ASP A 178 8.29 10.54 13.66
C ASP A 178 6.80 10.59 14.03
N ALA A 179 5.95 10.70 13.01
CA ALA A 179 4.50 10.72 13.20
C ALA A 179 3.99 9.39 13.74
N LEU A 180 4.46 8.27 13.19
CA LEU A 180 4.07 6.94 13.67
C LEU A 180 4.64 6.63 15.06
N GLU A 181 5.86 7.07 15.36
CA GLU A 181 6.46 6.92 16.69
C GLU A 181 5.64 7.66 17.76
N ALA A 182 5.14 8.86 17.43
CA ALA A 182 4.30 9.63 18.33
C ALA A 182 3.00 8.89 18.71
N VAL A 183 2.42 8.13 17.77
CA VAL A 183 1.24 7.27 18.00
C VAL A 183 1.63 5.99 18.73
N LEU A 184 2.59 5.23 18.21
CA LEU A 184 2.85 3.86 18.63
C LEU A 184 3.60 3.76 19.97
N LYS A 185 4.14 4.87 20.48
CA LYS A 185 4.66 4.93 21.86
C LYS A 185 3.55 4.92 22.92
N THR A 186 2.32 5.30 22.58
CA THR A 186 1.18 5.40 23.53
C THR A 186 0.13 4.30 23.35
N GLN A 187 0.10 3.65 22.18
CA GLN A 187 -0.90 2.62 21.86
C GLN A 187 -0.33 1.50 20.98
N ALA A 188 -1.00 0.35 20.98
CA ALA A 188 -0.50 -0.86 20.33
C ALA A 188 -0.60 -0.85 18.80
N PHE A 189 -1.56 -0.12 18.24
CA PHE A 189 -1.88 -0.07 16.80
C PHE A 189 -2.25 1.37 16.40
N ILE A 190 -2.38 1.66 15.11
CA ILE A 190 -2.51 3.04 14.61
C ILE A 190 -3.77 3.76 15.09
N LEU A 191 -4.88 3.04 15.25
CA LEU A 191 -6.16 3.59 15.69
C LEU A 191 -6.62 3.05 17.05
N GLY A 192 -5.71 2.53 17.88
CA GLY A 192 -5.98 2.14 19.27
C GLY A 192 -5.31 0.82 19.68
N GLN A 193 -6.06 -0.06 20.34
CA GLN A 193 -5.54 -1.28 20.97
C GLN A 193 -5.75 -2.55 20.15
N ARG A 194 -6.33 -2.45 18.95
CA ARG A 194 -6.49 -3.56 18.00
C ARG A 194 -6.06 -3.15 16.58
N PRO A 195 -5.59 -4.09 15.75
CA PRO A 195 -5.24 -3.78 14.37
C PRO A 195 -6.49 -3.40 13.56
N THR A 196 -6.31 -2.44 12.68
CA THR A 196 -7.32 -1.96 11.74
C THR A 196 -6.80 -2.01 10.30
N LEU A 197 -7.65 -1.66 9.33
CA LEU A 197 -7.21 -1.49 7.94
C LEU A 197 -6.03 -0.49 7.82
N ALA A 198 -5.97 0.54 8.68
CA ALA A 198 -4.86 1.49 8.71
C ALA A 198 -3.51 0.79 8.95
N ASP A 199 -3.50 -0.14 9.91
CA ASP A 199 -2.30 -0.90 10.26
C ASP A 199 -1.85 -1.73 9.07
N TYR A 200 -2.73 -2.52 8.46
CA TYR A 200 -2.38 -3.38 7.32
C TYR A 200 -1.96 -2.58 6.08
N GLY A 201 -2.56 -1.41 5.84
CA GLY A 201 -2.16 -0.53 4.74
C GLY A 201 -0.74 0.02 4.91
N LEU A 202 -0.44 0.62 6.07
CA LEU A 202 0.90 1.11 6.38
C LEU A 202 1.93 -0.03 6.44
N TYR A 203 1.51 -1.22 6.86
CA TYR A 203 2.37 -2.39 6.99
C TYR A 203 3.03 -2.82 5.67
N GLY A 204 2.40 -2.53 4.52
CA GLY A 204 2.96 -2.85 3.20
C GLY A 204 4.37 -2.27 3.00
N SER A 205 4.56 -0.99 3.29
CA SER A 205 5.89 -0.36 3.23
C SER A 205 6.77 -0.76 4.40
N MET A 206 6.17 -0.84 5.59
CA MET A 206 6.93 -0.95 6.82
C MET A 206 7.61 -2.31 6.93
N PHE A 207 6.96 -3.40 6.53
CA PHE A 207 7.50 -4.74 6.77
C PHE A 207 8.55 -5.15 5.74
N ARG A 208 8.14 -5.52 4.52
CA ARG A 208 9.06 -6.15 3.56
C ARG A 208 10.10 -5.18 3.01
N HIS A 209 9.94 -3.87 3.20
CA HIS A 209 10.90 -2.84 2.79
C HIS A 209 11.57 -2.19 3.99
N PHE A 210 10.92 -1.27 4.71
CA PHE A 210 11.63 -0.43 5.68
C PHE A 210 12.22 -1.22 6.85
N PHE A 211 11.57 -2.29 7.31
CA PHE A 211 12.04 -3.13 8.41
C PHE A 211 13.09 -4.17 7.96
N CYS A 212 12.98 -4.69 6.73
CA CYS A 212 13.86 -5.74 6.22
C CYS A 212 15.09 -5.24 5.45
N ASP A 213 15.01 -4.07 4.79
CA ASP A 213 16.11 -3.54 4.00
C ASP A 213 17.15 -2.86 4.93
N PRO A 214 18.46 -3.20 4.82
CA PRO A 214 19.47 -2.78 5.79
C PRO A 214 19.51 -1.29 6.17
N THR A 215 19.45 -0.40 5.18
CA THR A 215 19.55 1.05 5.39
C THR A 215 18.34 1.62 6.13
N PRO A 216 17.10 1.50 5.63
CA PRO A 216 15.94 2.04 6.33
C PRO A 216 15.70 1.32 7.67
N ALA A 217 16.01 0.04 7.77
CA ALA A 217 15.80 -0.71 9.02
C ALA A 217 16.67 -0.16 10.16
N ARG A 218 17.92 0.24 9.85
CA ARG A 218 18.79 0.91 10.82
C ARG A 218 18.21 2.25 11.26
N ILE A 219 17.64 3.02 10.34
CA ILE A 219 17.00 4.31 10.64
C ILE A 219 15.80 4.07 11.56
N MET A 220 14.88 3.17 11.20
CA MET A 220 13.70 2.82 11.99
C MET A 220 14.08 2.42 13.42
N ARG A 221 15.02 1.48 13.60
CA ARG A 221 15.48 1.03 14.93
C ARG A 221 16.02 2.15 15.81
N THR A 222 16.64 3.17 15.19
CA THR A 222 17.31 4.25 15.94
C THR A 222 16.37 5.42 16.21
N ARG A 223 15.52 5.77 15.25
CA ARG A 223 14.66 6.96 15.30
C ARG A 223 13.26 6.68 15.83
N ALA A 224 12.71 5.51 15.51
CA ALA A 224 11.33 5.14 15.78
C ALA A 224 11.21 3.68 16.26
N PRO A 225 11.73 3.38 17.46
CA PRO A 225 11.73 2.02 17.99
C PRO A 225 10.32 1.46 18.25
N ALA A 226 9.32 2.29 18.59
CA ALA A 226 7.94 1.82 18.74
C ALA A 226 7.35 1.40 17.38
N VAL A 227 7.74 2.07 16.29
CA VAL A 227 7.39 1.63 14.92
C VAL A 227 8.02 0.27 14.61
N HIS A 228 9.30 0.09 14.93
CA HIS A 228 9.98 -1.19 14.72
C HIS A 228 9.32 -2.34 15.49
N GLU A 229 8.95 -2.10 16.74
CA GLU A 229 8.25 -3.07 17.58
C GLU A 229 6.83 -3.34 17.07
N TRP A 230 6.07 -2.33 16.65
CA TRP A 230 4.76 -2.49 16.02
C TRP A 230 4.81 -3.37 14.76
N VAL A 231 5.85 -3.26 13.93
CA VAL A 231 6.00 -4.14 12.76
C VAL A 231 6.10 -5.60 13.21
N ALA A 232 6.95 -5.90 14.19
CA ALA A 232 7.09 -7.26 14.71
C ALA A 232 5.81 -7.75 15.41
N ARG A 233 5.14 -6.86 16.15
CA ARG A 233 3.86 -7.13 16.82
C ARG A 233 2.80 -7.54 15.81
N LEU A 234 2.54 -6.72 14.78
CA LEU A 234 1.48 -6.99 13.82
C LEU A 234 1.70 -8.31 13.06
N TRP A 235 2.95 -8.68 12.76
CA TRP A 235 3.26 -9.99 12.16
C TRP A 235 2.88 -11.20 13.03
N ASN A 236 2.97 -11.01 14.34
CA ASN A 236 2.73 -12.04 15.35
C ASN A 236 1.28 -12.04 15.87
N THR A 237 0.55 -10.94 15.68
CA THR A 237 -0.85 -10.81 16.07
C THR A 237 -1.73 -11.86 15.41
N LYS A 238 -2.58 -12.49 16.21
CA LYS A 238 -3.62 -13.44 15.82
C LYS A 238 -4.98 -12.90 16.24
N LEU A 239 -6.03 -13.41 15.59
CA LEU A 239 -7.40 -12.98 15.86
C LEU A 239 -7.77 -13.05 17.35
N ALA A 240 -7.37 -14.13 18.04
CA ALA A 240 -7.62 -14.32 19.46
C ALA A 240 -7.06 -13.20 20.35
N ASP A 241 -5.99 -12.51 19.90
CA ASP A 241 -5.33 -11.46 20.68
C ASP A 241 -6.16 -10.16 20.73
N TYR A 242 -7.05 -9.93 19.74
CA TYR A 242 -7.77 -8.67 19.62
C TYR A 242 -9.28 -8.79 19.39
N ASN A 243 -9.83 -9.99 19.19
CA ASN A 243 -11.25 -10.17 18.85
C ASN A 243 -12.20 -9.55 19.89
N ASN A 244 -11.83 -9.60 21.17
CA ASN A 244 -12.61 -9.02 22.28
C ASN A 244 -12.21 -7.59 22.64
N THR A 245 -11.25 -6.99 21.93
CA THR A 245 -10.83 -5.61 22.15
C THR A 245 -11.78 -4.68 21.38
N PRO A 246 -12.39 -3.67 22.00
CA PRO A 246 -13.26 -2.75 21.28
C PRO A 246 -12.46 -1.88 20.30
N PHE A 247 -13.13 -1.40 19.25
CA PHE A 247 -12.57 -0.31 18.45
C PHE A 247 -12.49 0.97 19.28
N ALA A 248 -11.59 1.88 18.89
CA ALA A 248 -11.62 3.22 19.45
C ALA A 248 -12.96 3.88 19.14
N GLY A 249 -13.62 4.40 20.18
CA GLY A 249 -14.87 5.14 20.05
C GLY A 249 -14.67 6.64 19.81
N GLN A 250 -13.42 7.11 19.86
CA GLN A 250 -13.05 8.52 19.74
C GLN A 250 -11.77 8.68 18.94
N TRP A 251 -11.58 9.89 18.44
CA TRP A 251 -10.40 10.30 17.69
C TRP A 251 -9.11 10.21 18.53
N PRO A 252 -8.06 9.47 18.09
CA PRO A 252 -6.77 9.47 18.78
C PRO A 252 -6.07 10.82 18.59
N SER A 253 -5.75 11.50 19.69
CA SER A 253 -5.14 12.85 19.66
C SER A 253 -3.77 12.87 18.97
N GLU A 254 -3.07 11.74 19.06
CA GLU A 254 -1.73 11.47 18.56
C GLU A 254 -1.70 11.26 17.05
N LEU A 255 -2.86 11.15 16.38
CA LEU A 255 -2.92 10.92 14.93
C LEU A 255 -2.61 12.17 14.11
N THR A 256 -2.66 13.34 14.73
CA THR A 256 -2.50 14.65 14.06
C THR A 256 -1.19 14.78 13.27
N PRO A 257 -0.01 14.43 13.80
CA PRO A 257 1.24 14.45 13.04
C PRO A 257 1.18 13.58 11.77
N LEU A 258 0.56 12.40 11.84
CA LEU A 258 0.47 11.49 10.70
C LEU A 258 -0.42 12.07 9.61
N LEU A 259 -1.57 12.64 9.99
CA LEU A 259 -2.48 13.24 9.03
C LEU A 259 -1.94 14.55 8.44
N ASN A 260 -1.13 15.31 9.19
CA ASN A 260 -0.39 16.43 8.61
C ASN A 260 0.56 15.98 7.49
N VAL A 261 1.24 14.84 7.66
CA VAL A 261 2.07 14.24 6.59
C VAL A 261 1.20 13.84 5.39
N VAL A 262 0.04 13.23 5.62
CA VAL A 262 -0.91 12.86 4.55
C VAL A 262 -1.36 14.11 3.77
N CYS A 263 -1.76 15.18 4.48
CA CYS A 263 -2.22 16.42 3.85
C CYS A 263 -1.11 17.14 3.08
N ALA A 264 0.12 17.17 3.60
CA ALA A 264 1.22 17.89 3.00
C ALA A 264 1.82 17.20 1.76
N GLU A 265 1.68 15.88 1.64
CA GLU A 265 2.43 15.08 0.66
C GLU A 265 1.51 14.26 -0.26
N PHE A 266 0.57 13.51 0.33
CA PHE A 266 -0.30 12.61 -0.43
C PHE A 266 -1.43 13.34 -1.15
N LEU A 267 -2.11 14.28 -0.49
CA LEU A 267 -3.22 14.99 -1.12
C LEU A 267 -2.79 15.81 -2.35
N PRO A 268 -1.72 16.63 -2.32
CA PRO A 268 -1.30 17.41 -3.48
C PRO A 268 -0.91 16.51 -4.66
N TYR A 269 -0.27 15.37 -4.37
CA TYR A 269 0.05 14.37 -5.38
C TYR A 269 -1.20 13.79 -6.04
N MET A 270 -2.18 13.33 -5.25
CA MET A 270 -3.38 12.69 -5.76
C MET A 270 -4.23 13.66 -6.58
N GLN A 271 -4.38 14.89 -6.10
CA GLN A 271 -5.11 15.95 -6.81
C GLN A 271 -4.46 16.32 -8.14
N ALA A 272 -3.13 16.50 -8.16
CA ALA A 272 -2.42 16.86 -9.39
C ALA A 272 -2.44 15.72 -10.43
N ASN A 273 -2.31 14.47 -9.97
CA ASN A 273 -2.39 13.29 -10.83
C ASN A 273 -3.78 13.14 -11.47
N GLU A 274 -4.83 13.27 -10.68
CA GLU A 274 -6.21 13.19 -11.16
C GLU A 274 -6.50 14.32 -12.17
N LEU A 275 -6.21 15.57 -11.81
CA LEU A 275 -6.43 16.72 -12.68
C LEU A 275 -5.73 16.54 -14.04
N ALA A 276 -4.51 16.03 -14.04
CA ALA A 276 -3.79 15.76 -15.28
C ALA A 276 -4.45 14.67 -16.13
N ILE A 277 -5.03 13.64 -15.52
CA ILE A 277 -5.78 12.61 -16.24
C ILE A 277 -7.07 13.18 -16.83
N GLU A 278 -7.79 14.01 -16.07
CA GLU A 278 -9.00 14.70 -16.55
C GLU A 278 -8.71 15.61 -17.75
N GLN A 279 -7.50 16.20 -17.79
CA GLN A 279 -7.02 17.03 -18.90
C GLN A 279 -6.39 16.22 -20.05
N GLY A 280 -6.32 14.90 -19.96
CA GLY A 280 -5.67 14.04 -20.97
C GLY A 280 -4.14 14.15 -21.01
N ALA A 281 -3.51 14.71 -19.98
CA ALA A 281 -2.07 14.83 -19.87
C ALA A 281 -1.40 13.49 -19.51
N ARG A 282 -0.20 13.28 -20.06
CA ARG A 282 0.61 12.07 -19.79
C ARG A 282 1.53 12.21 -18.58
N GLN A 283 1.73 13.44 -18.12
CA GLN A 283 2.59 13.78 -17.00
C GLN A 283 1.95 14.89 -16.19
N PHE A 284 2.34 14.98 -14.93
CA PHE A 284 1.93 16.04 -14.04
C PHE A 284 3.09 16.47 -13.14
N GLU A 285 2.93 17.66 -12.58
CA GLU A 285 3.86 18.22 -11.61
C GLU A 285 3.09 18.52 -10.32
N PHE A 286 3.74 18.33 -9.19
CA PHE A 286 3.18 18.69 -7.89
C PHE A 286 4.30 19.17 -6.97
N ASN A 287 3.93 20.01 -6.01
CA ASN A 287 4.84 20.53 -5.00
C ASN A 287 4.76 19.66 -3.74
N SER A 288 5.91 19.14 -3.32
CA SER A 288 6.12 18.41 -2.08
C SER A 288 7.00 19.27 -1.18
N GLN A 289 6.37 20.05 -0.29
CA GLN A 289 7.02 20.93 0.68
C GLN A 289 8.17 21.78 0.09
N GLY A 290 7.89 22.49 -1.01
CA GLY A 290 8.87 23.34 -1.71
C GLY A 290 9.68 22.67 -2.81
N VAL A 291 9.58 21.35 -2.96
CA VAL A 291 10.28 20.58 -3.99
C VAL A 291 9.30 20.13 -5.07
N VAL A 292 9.56 20.49 -6.33
CA VAL A 292 8.71 20.11 -7.47
C VAL A 292 9.11 18.72 -7.98
N PHE A 293 8.11 17.83 -8.04
CA PHE A 293 8.21 16.53 -8.69
C PHE A 293 7.53 16.57 -10.05
N LYS A 294 8.03 15.76 -10.99
CA LYS A 294 7.45 15.56 -12.32
C LYS A 294 7.35 14.08 -12.62
N LEU A 295 6.13 13.59 -12.85
CA LEU A 295 5.80 12.16 -12.90
C LEU A 295 4.85 11.83 -14.05
N PRO A 296 4.85 10.57 -14.53
CA PRO A 296 3.80 10.07 -15.42
C PRO A 296 2.46 9.98 -14.68
N THR A 297 1.36 10.20 -15.40
CA THR A 297 0.02 10.02 -14.82
C THR A 297 -0.26 8.57 -14.48
N GLN A 298 -0.93 8.35 -13.35
CA GLN A 298 -1.20 7.03 -12.77
C GLN A 298 -2.71 6.84 -12.61
N ARG A 299 -3.35 6.18 -13.58
CA ARG A 299 -4.81 6.00 -13.61
C ARG A 299 -5.36 5.25 -12.40
N TYR A 300 -4.66 4.21 -11.95
CA TYR A 300 -5.07 3.44 -10.79
C TYR A 300 -5.11 4.30 -9.51
N ARG A 301 -4.08 5.13 -9.30
CA ARG A 301 -4.02 6.07 -8.17
C ARG A 301 -5.14 7.09 -8.21
N ALA A 302 -5.43 7.68 -9.37
CA ALA A 302 -6.54 8.60 -9.49
C ALA A 302 -7.90 7.90 -9.24
N TRP A 303 -8.08 6.65 -9.71
CA TRP A 303 -9.25 5.85 -9.36
C TRP A 303 -9.38 5.62 -7.84
N ARG A 304 -8.29 5.28 -7.14
CA ARG A 304 -8.26 5.17 -5.67
C ARG A 304 -8.66 6.47 -5.00
N TYR A 305 -8.14 7.60 -5.47
CA TYR A 305 -8.51 8.91 -4.95
C TYR A 305 -10.01 9.22 -5.13
N GLN A 306 -10.60 8.90 -6.30
CA GLN A 306 -12.04 9.03 -6.51
C GLN A 306 -12.85 8.18 -5.53
N ARG A 307 -12.39 6.96 -5.22
CA ARG A 307 -13.03 6.10 -4.23
C ARG A 307 -13.00 6.70 -2.82
N LEU A 308 -11.89 7.30 -2.41
CA LEU A 308 -11.82 8.04 -1.14
C LEU A 308 -12.81 9.19 -1.11
N ARG A 309 -12.91 9.99 -2.18
CA ARG A 309 -13.88 11.09 -2.27
C ARG A 309 -15.33 10.59 -2.16
N MET A 310 -15.67 9.51 -2.89
CA MET A 310 -17.01 8.91 -2.80
C MET A 310 -17.32 8.38 -1.39
N ARG A 311 -16.35 7.72 -0.73
CA ARG A 311 -16.50 7.25 0.66
C ARG A 311 -16.72 8.39 1.63
N TYR A 312 -15.94 9.47 1.51
CA TYR A 312 -16.10 10.67 2.32
C TYR A 312 -17.47 11.32 2.14
N GLN A 313 -17.92 11.48 0.88
CA GLN A 313 -19.20 12.09 0.54
C GLN A 313 -20.41 11.25 1.01
N ALA A 314 -20.24 9.93 1.15
CA ALA A 314 -21.27 9.04 1.69
C ALA A 314 -21.36 9.07 3.23
N LEU A 315 -20.41 9.70 3.93
CA LEU A 315 -20.49 9.89 5.38
C LEU A 315 -21.63 10.84 5.75
N THR A 316 -22.15 10.69 6.98
CA THR A 316 -23.08 11.67 7.55
C THR A 316 -22.41 13.04 7.70
N HIS A 317 -23.20 14.12 7.68
CA HIS A 317 -22.69 15.47 7.92
C HIS A 317 -21.90 15.60 9.22
N SER A 318 -22.33 14.93 10.29
CA SER A 318 -21.63 14.92 11.58
C SER A 318 -20.21 14.34 11.44
N SER A 319 -20.08 13.19 10.78
CA SER A 319 -18.77 12.55 10.57
C SER A 319 -17.87 13.33 9.61
N GLN A 320 -18.43 13.97 8.57
CA GLN A 320 -17.67 14.88 7.70
C GLN A 320 -17.16 16.10 8.47
N GLN A 321 -17.99 16.64 9.36
CA GLN A 321 -17.62 17.78 10.20
C GLN A 321 -16.51 17.40 11.18
N GLU A 322 -16.57 16.23 11.82
CA GLU A 322 -15.50 15.75 12.70
C GLU A 322 -14.15 15.69 11.99
N ILE A 323 -14.11 15.10 10.80
CA ILE A 323 -12.89 15.03 9.97
C ILE A 323 -12.43 16.44 9.57
N SER A 324 -13.35 17.29 9.11
CA SER A 324 -13.03 18.64 8.62
C SER A 324 -12.60 19.59 9.74
N THR A 325 -13.12 19.43 10.95
CA THR A 325 -12.70 20.21 12.12
C THR A 325 -11.27 19.88 12.51
N CYS A 326 -10.87 18.61 12.41
CA CYS A 326 -9.49 18.21 12.70
C CYS A 326 -8.54 18.52 11.53
N PHE A 327 -8.99 18.33 10.28
CA PHE A 327 -8.19 18.49 9.06
C PHE A 327 -8.99 19.19 7.94
N PRO A 328 -9.06 20.54 7.97
CA PRO A 328 -9.86 21.32 7.01
C PRO A 328 -9.46 21.10 5.55
N GLU A 329 -8.16 20.92 5.30
CA GLU A 329 -7.62 20.67 3.96
C GLU A 329 -8.11 19.34 3.39
N LEU A 330 -8.18 18.30 4.23
CA LEU A 330 -8.69 16.98 3.87
C LEU A 330 -10.18 17.06 3.52
N GLY A 331 -10.99 17.71 4.36
CA GLY A 331 -12.41 17.92 4.11
C GLY A 331 -12.66 18.68 2.80
N THR A 332 -11.91 19.75 2.56
CA THR A 332 -11.98 20.55 1.32
C THR A 332 -11.59 19.73 0.09
N ALA A 333 -10.50 18.97 0.17
CA ALA A 333 -10.01 18.14 -0.93
C ALA A 333 -11.02 17.07 -1.33
N LEU A 334 -11.67 16.44 -0.35
CA LEU A 334 -12.54 15.28 -0.57
C LEU A 334 -13.99 15.65 -0.89
N SER A 335 -14.42 16.86 -0.54
CA SER A 335 -15.77 17.36 -0.86
C SER A 335 -15.96 17.71 -2.35
N LYS A 336 -14.87 17.79 -3.12
CA LYS A 336 -14.95 18.05 -4.57
C LYS A 336 -15.65 16.88 -5.28
N PRO A 337 -16.70 17.11 -6.09
CA PRO A 337 -17.39 16.03 -6.80
C PRO A 337 -16.47 15.34 -7.81
N VAL A 338 -16.74 14.06 -8.07
CA VAL A 338 -16.07 13.30 -9.15
C VAL A 338 -16.77 13.63 -10.46
N THR A 339 -16.12 14.39 -11.33
CA THR A 339 -16.70 14.86 -12.62
C THR A 339 -16.30 13.98 -13.80
N CYS A 340 -15.14 13.32 -13.74
CA CYS A 340 -14.66 12.39 -14.75
C CYS A 340 -14.34 11.02 -14.12
N PRO A 341 -15.33 10.10 -14.04
CA PRO A 341 -15.11 8.79 -13.43
C PRO A 341 -14.05 7.97 -14.17
N ILE A 342 -13.07 7.46 -13.43
CA ILE A 342 -12.03 6.57 -13.95
C ILE A 342 -12.50 5.13 -13.77
N GLU A 343 -12.49 4.35 -14.85
CA GLU A 343 -12.86 2.94 -14.78
C GLU A 343 -11.84 2.12 -13.99
N ALA A 344 -12.34 1.26 -13.09
CA ALA A 344 -11.52 0.33 -12.34
C ALA A 344 -10.85 -0.68 -13.26
N ARG A 345 -9.55 -0.95 -13.05
CA ARG A 345 -8.82 -1.98 -13.80
C ARG A 345 -9.36 -3.39 -13.53
N ILE A 346 -9.76 -3.64 -12.29
CA ILE A 346 -10.43 -4.87 -11.85
C ILE A 346 -11.87 -4.48 -11.53
N LYS A 347 -12.83 -5.02 -12.28
CA LYS A 347 -14.26 -4.64 -12.18
C LYS A 347 -14.94 -5.22 -10.94
N GLY A 348 -14.41 -6.31 -10.39
CA GLY A 348 -14.95 -6.98 -9.21
C GLY A 348 -14.19 -8.26 -8.90
N LEU A 349 -14.37 -8.75 -7.68
CA LEU A 349 -13.84 -10.02 -7.21
C LEU A 349 -15.00 -10.98 -6.87
N PRO A 350 -14.85 -12.29 -7.11
CA PRO A 350 -13.69 -12.93 -7.73
C PRO A 350 -13.65 -12.75 -9.25
N ILE A 351 -12.44 -12.80 -9.84
CA ILE A 351 -12.21 -12.68 -11.28
C ILE A 351 -12.49 -14.05 -11.94
N SER A 352 -13.59 -14.15 -12.69
CA SER A 352 -13.95 -15.35 -13.46
C SER A 352 -13.40 -15.33 -14.90
N THR A 353 -13.30 -14.13 -15.47
CA THR A 353 -12.78 -13.91 -16.83
C THR A 353 -11.66 -12.88 -16.73
N PRO A 354 -10.46 -13.13 -17.29
CA PRO A 354 -9.39 -12.15 -17.28
C PRO A 354 -9.87 -10.84 -17.88
N THR A 355 -9.55 -9.71 -17.26
CA THR A 355 -9.84 -8.41 -17.88
C THR A 355 -8.99 -8.31 -19.15
N THR A 356 -9.61 -8.28 -20.32
CA THR A 356 -8.90 -8.26 -21.61
C THR A 356 -8.06 -6.99 -21.73
N MET A 357 -6.76 -7.13 -21.97
CA MET A 357 -5.86 -5.99 -22.12
C MET A 357 -6.13 -5.20 -23.40
N THR A 358 -6.44 -3.92 -23.26
CA THR A 358 -5.99 -2.87 -24.19
C THR A 358 -4.96 -2.00 -23.47
N SER A 359 -3.72 -2.02 -23.96
CA SER A 359 -2.56 -1.23 -23.55
C SER A 359 -1.75 -1.67 -22.31
N ARG A 360 -0.43 -1.79 -22.55
CA ARG A 360 0.62 -1.98 -21.54
C ARG A 360 0.85 -0.65 -20.83
N THR A 361 0.38 -0.50 -19.61
CA THR A 361 0.90 0.49 -18.67
C THR A 361 1.46 -0.27 -17.47
N TRP A 362 2.77 -0.12 -17.28
CA TRP A 362 3.56 -0.69 -16.19
C TRP A 362 3.62 0.28 -15.02
#